data_AF-A0A011NIF6-F1
#
_entry.id   AF-A0A011NIF6-F1
#
_cell.length_a   1.000
_cell.length_b   1.000
_cell.length_c   1.000
_cell.angle_alpha   90.00
_cell.angle_beta   90.00
_cell.angle_gamma   90.00
#
_symmetry.space_group_name_H-M   'P 1'
#
loop_
_entity.id
_entity.type
_entity.pdbx_description
1 polymer ?
#
loop_
_entity_poly.entity_id
_entity_poly.type
_entity_poly.pdbx_seq_one_letter_code
_entity_poly.pdbx_strand_id
1 'polypeptide(L)'
;MPDKAQPNYSYTALDGSVLALSESRFDERQRRQRHRLQKGAVCWDYAPLLDVVRRERGFRNHRFTGKSAAEWVADLRRRKSPELDRFTHWYESLVGHFLGELAKRSRIPENLYSIEVARPPLTSSLPSLIRGLGLKRASAEQWAATLRAMTSKGVKPEELDESGVLIRLETQFAGETLSQAQVVRLIDLRHVTPKFVCESRFGFMTKAGWNECCQWVPAKDYKKRGLWGSKGDRSWYVIRYRHRALGWSVVRCRYTDLFTRRPDWWWVLDERGKLIAQPPEGFDSPEDAIEYAEHKINQRFSSMGRDHALSKWERYSLPGNDGYREILIQLDDWPGSYKPRHYRTRNVLVHIRTGVRETDDGRQVLFLDEIQSDWHADLHAASKDDSARQNKVPPPDAPFRKDWPLLALKLMLWWSQVQKLDGVAWSTAELQSARWRSYGPPEALYRSALPDAARSIARVLSLELAQTTMAVRSNTRWVELADDGWVVRNRSGVPITKPFRHRGQAEVFADLTGSFVRVNVPVLWLNDVPPIKAIPLYGAATEDFWLQSDSRSARLDG
;
A
#
# COMPACT_ATOMS: atom_id res chain seq x y z
N MET A 1 30.45 36.76 -6.56
CA MET A 1 30.26 35.34 -6.91
C MET A 1 29.58 35.32 -8.27
N PRO A 2 30.12 34.65 -9.30
CA PRO A 2 29.48 34.68 -10.60
C PRO A 2 28.11 34.00 -10.49
N ASP A 3 27.06 34.71 -10.91
CA ASP A 3 25.69 34.21 -11.03
C ASP A 3 25.72 32.88 -11.79
N LYS A 4 25.50 31.78 -11.08
CA LYS A 4 25.26 30.48 -11.73
C LYS A 4 23.98 30.65 -12.54
N ALA A 5 24.11 30.70 -13.87
CA ALA A 5 22.98 30.71 -14.79
C ALA A 5 21.94 29.67 -14.34
N GLN A 6 20.67 30.08 -14.25
CA GLN A 6 19.60 29.17 -13.84
C GLN A 6 19.58 27.93 -14.74
N PRO A 7 19.47 26.71 -14.19
CA PRO A 7 19.45 25.51 -15.00
C PRO A 7 18.19 25.46 -15.85
N ASN A 8 18.29 24.89 -17.05
CA ASN A 8 17.11 24.70 -17.87
C ASN A 8 16.25 23.55 -17.31
N TYR A 9 15.11 23.89 -16.72
CA TYR A 9 14.18 22.94 -16.11
C TYR A 9 13.41 22.06 -17.10
N SER A 10 13.46 22.38 -18.40
CA SER A 10 12.70 21.67 -19.43
C SER A 10 13.60 21.19 -20.57
N TYR A 11 13.28 20.04 -21.12
CA TYR A 11 13.92 19.45 -22.29
C TYR A 11 12.92 19.33 -23.43
N THR A 12 13.18 19.99 -24.55
CA THR A 12 12.37 19.83 -25.76
C THR A 12 12.94 18.70 -26.61
N ALA A 13 12.20 17.61 -26.68
CA ALA A 13 12.49 16.47 -27.55
C ALA A 13 12.28 16.84 -29.03
N LEU A 14 12.85 16.03 -29.94
CA LEU A 14 12.75 16.21 -31.38
C LEU A 14 11.31 16.09 -31.90
N ASP A 15 10.46 15.34 -31.20
CA ASP A 15 9.03 15.24 -31.50
C ASP A 15 8.21 16.45 -30.99
N GLY A 16 8.88 17.46 -30.43
CA GLY A 16 8.26 18.66 -29.85
C GLY A 16 7.74 18.47 -28.41
N SER A 17 7.83 17.26 -27.84
CA SER A 17 7.44 17.02 -26.45
C SER A 17 8.33 17.80 -25.49
N VAL A 18 7.71 18.49 -24.53
CA VAL A 18 8.45 19.15 -23.45
C VAL A 18 8.50 18.22 -22.24
N LEU A 19 9.70 17.79 -21.89
CA LEU A 19 10.00 16.92 -20.74
C LEU A 19 10.57 17.74 -19.58
N ALA A 20 10.40 17.22 -18.36
CA ALA A 20 11.02 17.73 -17.15
C ALA A 20 11.33 16.57 -16.19
N LEU A 21 11.99 16.85 -15.07
CA LEU A 21 12.19 15.89 -13.98
C LEU A 21 11.22 16.14 -12.84
N SER A 22 10.81 15.06 -12.16
CA SER A 22 10.02 15.11 -10.93
C SER A 22 10.62 14.21 -9.86
N GLU A 23 10.78 14.74 -8.66
CA GLU A 23 11.26 14.02 -7.47
C GLU A 23 10.12 13.56 -6.53
N SER A 24 8.86 13.72 -6.94
CA SER A 24 7.68 13.39 -6.11
C SER A 24 7.62 11.92 -5.67
N ARG A 25 8.15 11.00 -6.48
CA ARG A 25 8.29 9.56 -6.16
C ARG A 25 9.65 9.16 -5.64
N PHE A 26 10.57 10.09 -5.42
CA PHE A 26 11.95 9.76 -5.10
C PHE A 26 12.07 8.76 -3.96
N ASP A 27 11.46 9.07 -2.80
CA ASP A 27 11.57 8.23 -1.61
C ASP A 27 10.81 6.90 -1.79
N GLU A 28 9.72 6.88 -2.56
CA GLU A 28 8.96 5.67 -2.84
C GLU A 28 9.70 4.72 -3.78
N ARG A 29 10.28 5.25 -4.87
CA ARG A 29 11.16 4.51 -5.78
C ARG A 29 12.38 3.97 -5.04
N GLN A 30 13.03 4.79 -4.21
CA GLN A 30 14.20 4.38 -3.44
C GLN A 30 13.87 3.20 -2.52
N ARG A 31 12.71 3.26 -1.84
CA ARG A 31 12.27 2.18 -0.96
C ARG A 31 11.88 0.91 -1.73
N ARG A 32 11.08 1.02 -2.80
CA ARG A 32 10.65 -0.12 -3.65
C ARG A 32 11.84 -0.82 -4.31
N GLN A 33 12.80 -0.05 -4.83
CA GLN A 33 14.01 -0.58 -5.48
C GLN A 33 15.10 -0.99 -4.46
N ARG A 34 14.92 -0.66 -3.17
CA ARG A 34 15.93 -0.80 -2.11
C ARG A 34 17.27 -0.15 -2.53
N HIS A 35 17.18 0.94 -3.28
CA HIS A 35 18.32 1.61 -3.90
C HIS A 35 19.11 2.36 -2.84
N ARG A 36 20.34 1.91 -2.58
CA ARG A 36 21.25 2.56 -1.62
C ARG A 36 22.16 3.54 -2.36
N LEU A 37 22.21 4.77 -1.87
CA LEU A 37 23.11 5.78 -2.39
C LEU A 37 24.48 5.69 -1.69
N GLN A 38 25.55 5.68 -2.45
CA GLN A 38 26.92 5.64 -1.93
C GLN A 38 27.33 6.98 -1.30
N LYS A 39 28.36 6.95 -0.45
CA LYS A 39 28.98 8.19 0.05
C LYS A 39 29.72 8.85 -1.12
N GLY A 40 29.29 10.05 -1.52
CA GLY A 40 29.82 10.75 -2.69
C GLY A 40 29.04 10.50 -3.99
N ALA A 41 27.77 10.09 -3.89
CA ALA A 41 26.90 9.87 -5.04
C ALA A 41 26.89 11.06 -6.04
N VAL A 42 27.01 10.74 -7.33
CA VAL A 42 27.02 11.68 -8.46
C VAL A 42 25.65 11.73 -9.15
N CYS A 43 25.48 12.62 -10.14
CA CYS A 43 24.19 12.87 -10.79
C CYS A 43 23.46 11.60 -11.26
N TRP A 44 24.19 10.63 -11.82
CA TRP A 44 23.61 9.40 -12.36
C TRP A 44 23.19 8.37 -11.30
N ASP A 45 23.70 8.46 -10.07
CA ASP A 45 23.25 7.60 -8.96
C ASP A 45 21.80 7.89 -8.54
N TYR A 46 21.32 9.11 -8.83
CA TYR A 46 19.94 9.55 -8.59
C TYR A 46 18.99 9.27 -9.76
N ALA A 47 19.51 8.91 -10.94
CA ALA A 47 18.71 8.75 -12.16
C ALA A 47 17.60 7.69 -12.05
N PRO A 48 17.76 6.56 -11.32
CA PRO A 48 16.68 5.59 -11.09
C PRO A 48 15.52 6.12 -10.23
N LEU A 49 15.78 7.18 -9.45
CA LEU A 49 14.87 7.74 -8.44
C LEU A 49 14.10 8.97 -8.93
N LEU A 50 14.56 9.61 -10.01
CA LEU A 50 13.94 10.78 -10.59
C LEU A 50 13.07 10.40 -11.79
N ASP A 51 11.80 10.79 -11.79
CA ASP A 51 10.89 10.53 -12.90
C ASP A 51 11.06 11.54 -14.02
N VAL A 52 10.94 11.06 -15.25
CA VAL A 52 10.72 11.91 -16.42
C VAL A 52 9.23 12.17 -16.56
N VAL A 53 8.86 13.45 -16.60
CA VAL A 53 7.48 13.90 -16.72
C VAL A 53 7.31 14.74 -17.98
N ARG A 54 6.11 14.74 -18.55
CA ARG A 54 5.75 15.49 -19.74
C ARG A 54 4.92 16.71 -19.37
N ARG A 55 5.24 17.86 -19.96
CA ARG A 55 4.42 19.07 -19.95
C ARG A 55 3.68 19.14 -21.28
N GLU A 56 2.36 19.13 -21.20
CA GLU A 56 1.49 19.20 -22.38
C GLU A 56 0.84 20.58 -22.47
N ARG A 57 0.71 21.11 -23.69
CA ARG A 57 0.02 22.38 -23.94
C ARG A 57 -1.42 22.30 -23.43
N GLY A 58 -1.87 23.32 -22.72
CA GLY A 58 -3.22 23.40 -22.15
C GLY A 58 -3.37 22.77 -20.75
N PHE A 59 -2.40 21.99 -20.27
CA PHE A 59 -2.44 21.40 -18.93
C PHE A 59 -1.64 22.23 -17.92
N ARG A 60 -2.20 22.42 -16.72
CA ARG A 60 -1.50 23.09 -15.61
C ARG A 60 -0.42 22.19 -14.98
N ASN A 61 -0.71 20.91 -14.86
CA ASN A 61 0.13 19.92 -14.20
C ASN A 61 0.88 19.07 -15.23
N HIS A 62 2.04 18.54 -14.83
CA HIS A 62 2.78 17.57 -15.61
C HIS A 62 2.09 16.20 -15.61
N ARG A 63 2.38 15.37 -16.61
CA ARG A 63 1.96 13.96 -16.70
C ARG A 63 3.15 13.05 -16.52
N PHE A 64 3.02 11.97 -15.76
CA PHE A 64 4.09 10.98 -15.65
C PHE A 64 4.22 10.19 -16.95
N THR A 65 5.47 10.00 -17.39
CA THR A 65 5.74 9.10 -18.53
C THR A 65 5.72 7.63 -18.12
N GLY A 66 5.80 7.35 -16.81
CA GLY A 66 6.01 6.02 -16.24
C GLY A 66 7.48 5.62 -16.14
N LYS A 67 8.42 6.45 -16.60
CA LYS A 67 9.86 6.14 -16.65
C LYS A 67 10.68 7.09 -15.78
N SER A 68 11.71 6.53 -15.14
CA SER A 68 12.81 7.29 -14.55
C SER A 68 13.77 7.83 -15.60
N ALA A 69 14.63 8.75 -15.20
CA ALA A 69 15.71 9.24 -16.04
C ALA A 69 16.64 8.10 -16.49
N ALA A 70 16.94 7.13 -15.61
CA ALA A 70 17.73 5.96 -15.95
C ALA A 70 17.06 5.08 -17.02
N GLU A 71 15.77 4.79 -16.87
CA GLU A 71 14.98 4.02 -17.85
C GLU A 71 14.86 4.76 -19.18
N TRP A 72 14.69 6.08 -19.14
CA TRP A 72 14.62 6.93 -20.34
C TRP A 72 15.93 6.87 -21.15
N VAL A 73 17.07 7.02 -20.48
CA VAL A 73 18.39 6.91 -21.12
C VAL A 73 18.64 5.51 -21.67
N ALA A 74 18.25 4.46 -20.95
CA ALA A 74 18.35 3.08 -21.44
C ALA A 74 17.53 2.87 -22.74
N ASP A 75 16.34 3.46 -22.83
CA ASP A 75 15.51 3.40 -24.03
C ASP A 75 16.11 4.18 -25.21
N LEU A 76 16.63 5.39 -24.97
CA LEU A 76 17.31 6.18 -26.01
C LEU A 76 18.54 5.45 -26.55
N ARG A 77 19.34 4.82 -25.66
CA ARG A 77 20.47 3.96 -26.03
C ARG A 77 20.03 2.77 -26.88
N ARG A 78 19.01 2.03 -26.43
CA ARG A 78 18.48 0.85 -27.15
C ARG A 78 18.03 1.21 -28.56
N ARG A 79 17.44 2.39 -28.76
CA ARG A 79 16.96 2.87 -30.06
C ARG A 79 18.01 3.59 -30.90
N LYS A 80 19.24 3.76 -30.39
CA LYS A 80 20.29 4.59 -31.02
C LYS A 80 19.79 6.00 -31.38
N SER A 81 18.99 6.60 -30.49
CA SER A 81 18.39 7.91 -30.75
C SER A 81 19.47 9.01 -30.76
N PRO A 82 19.44 9.95 -31.72
CA PRO A 82 20.34 11.13 -31.70
C PRO A 82 20.08 12.06 -30.51
N GLU A 83 18.99 11.86 -29.77
CA GLU A 83 18.66 12.64 -28.57
C GLU A 83 19.47 12.26 -27.33
N LEU A 84 20.14 11.10 -27.35
CA LEU A 84 20.81 10.54 -26.18
C LEU A 84 21.79 11.53 -25.54
N ASP A 85 22.67 12.12 -26.35
CA ASP A 85 23.71 13.03 -25.84
C ASP A 85 23.10 14.33 -25.32
N ARG A 86 22.12 14.89 -26.06
CA ARG A 86 21.39 16.09 -25.64
C ARG A 86 20.66 15.88 -24.31
N PHE A 87 20.00 14.73 -24.15
CA PHE A 87 19.27 14.41 -22.92
C PHE A 87 20.23 14.18 -21.75
N THR A 88 21.31 13.44 -21.98
CA THR A 88 22.36 13.17 -20.98
C THR A 88 22.95 14.48 -20.47
N HIS A 89 23.34 15.39 -21.37
CA HIS A 89 23.90 16.69 -21.00
C HIS A 89 22.89 17.58 -20.25
N TRP A 90 21.62 17.60 -20.70
CA TRP A 90 20.56 18.31 -19.99
C TRP A 90 20.35 17.77 -18.57
N TYR A 91 20.28 16.45 -18.42
CA TYR A 91 20.11 15.78 -17.13
C TYR A 91 21.27 16.09 -16.18
N GLU A 92 22.52 15.96 -16.65
CA GLU A 92 23.71 16.25 -15.85
C GLU A 92 23.77 17.71 -15.39
N SER A 93 23.45 18.65 -16.29
CA SER A 93 23.37 20.08 -15.97
C SER A 93 22.31 20.38 -14.91
N LEU A 94 21.10 19.85 -15.10
CA LEU A 94 19.97 20.08 -14.19
C LEU A 94 20.19 19.42 -12.83
N VAL A 95 20.52 18.14 -12.79
CA VAL A 95 20.75 17.41 -11.52
C VAL A 95 22.02 17.87 -10.84
N GLY A 96 23.05 18.24 -11.60
CA GLY A 96 24.28 18.84 -11.06
C GLY A 96 24.02 20.13 -10.29
N HIS A 97 23.05 20.94 -10.73
CA HIS A 97 22.61 22.13 -9.99
C HIS A 97 21.98 21.78 -8.63
N PHE A 98 21.20 20.68 -8.55
CA PHE A 98 20.50 20.24 -7.34
C PHE A 98 21.23 19.19 -6.51
N LEU A 99 22.47 18.82 -6.88
CA LEU A 99 23.21 17.74 -6.24
C LEU A 99 23.41 17.97 -4.73
N GLY A 100 23.62 19.22 -4.32
CA GLY A 100 23.74 19.60 -2.91
C GLY A 100 22.48 19.34 -2.08
N GLU A 101 21.30 19.56 -2.64
CA GLU A 101 20.03 19.26 -1.98
C GLU A 101 19.73 17.76 -1.98
N LEU A 102 19.98 17.08 -3.10
CA LEU A 102 19.82 15.64 -3.20
C LEU A 102 20.72 14.88 -2.23
N ALA A 103 21.94 15.37 -1.98
CA ALA A 103 22.88 14.79 -1.04
C ALA A 103 22.42 14.83 0.43
N LYS A 104 21.43 15.68 0.76
CA LYS A 104 20.80 15.74 2.10
C LYS A 104 19.77 14.64 2.33
N ARG A 105 19.27 13.99 1.26
CA ARG A 105 18.29 12.90 1.39
C ARG A 105 18.92 11.66 2.04
N SER A 106 18.06 10.81 2.60
CA SER A 106 18.53 9.55 3.20
C SER A 106 19.21 8.68 2.15
N ARG A 107 20.40 8.19 2.48
CA ARG A 107 21.16 7.28 1.61
C ARG A 107 20.65 5.85 1.69
N ILE A 108 20.06 5.50 2.83
CA ILE A 108 19.54 4.17 3.12
C ILE A 108 18.01 4.27 3.07
N PRO A 109 17.35 3.50 2.19
CA PRO A 109 15.89 3.50 2.14
C PRO A 109 15.32 2.92 3.43
N GLU A 110 14.23 3.52 3.90
CA GLU A 110 13.42 2.91 4.94
C GLU A 110 12.83 1.59 4.44
N ASN A 111 12.75 0.61 5.33
CA ASN A 111 12.15 -0.69 5.03
C ASN A 111 10.63 -0.67 5.28
N LEU A 112 9.95 0.36 4.78
CA LEU A 112 8.50 0.55 4.89
C LEU A 112 7.99 1.20 3.61
N TYR A 113 7.27 0.44 2.79
CA TYR A 113 6.84 0.88 1.46
C TYR A 113 5.52 0.25 1.04
N SER A 114 4.91 0.81 0.00
CA SER A 114 3.68 0.28 -0.58
C SER A 114 3.97 -0.84 -1.58
N ILE A 115 3.23 -1.94 -1.48
CA ILE A 115 3.21 -3.05 -2.44
C ILE A 115 1.83 -3.20 -3.07
N GLU A 116 1.77 -3.62 -4.33
CA GLU A 116 0.51 -3.98 -4.96
C GLU A 116 -0.02 -5.29 -4.35
N VAL A 117 -1.24 -5.23 -3.81
CA VAL A 117 -1.95 -6.40 -3.26
C VAL A 117 -2.61 -7.18 -4.38
N ALA A 118 -3.19 -6.45 -5.34
CA ALA A 118 -3.83 -7.02 -6.51
C ALA A 118 -3.96 -5.95 -7.62
N ARG A 119 -4.35 -6.38 -8.82
CA ARG A 119 -4.60 -5.48 -9.96
C ARG A 119 -6.08 -5.55 -10.34
N PRO A 120 -6.93 -4.66 -9.79
CA PRO A 120 -8.33 -4.62 -10.19
C PRO A 120 -8.44 -4.27 -11.68
N PRO A 121 -9.37 -4.87 -12.43
CA PRO A 121 -9.51 -4.62 -13.87
C PRO A 121 -10.23 -3.28 -14.11
N LEU A 122 -9.65 -2.18 -13.63
CA LEU A 122 -10.20 -0.84 -13.79
C LEU A 122 -10.04 -0.36 -15.23
N THR A 123 -11.14 0.10 -15.82
CA THR A 123 -11.18 0.61 -17.19
C THR A 123 -12.20 1.74 -17.30
N SER A 124 -11.91 2.73 -18.14
CA SER A 124 -12.87 3.79 -18.44
C SER A 124 -13.90 3.30 -19.46
N SER A 125 -15.16 3.66 -19.26
CA SER A 125 -16.21 3.41 -20.26
C SER A 125 -16.13 4.35 -21.46
N LEU A 126 -15.42 5.48 -21.33
CA LEU A 126 -15.37 6.54 -22.32
C LEU A 126 -14.90 6.06 -23.73
N PRO A 127 -13.83 5.25 -23.88
CA PRO A 127 -13.44 4.70 -25.18
C PRO A 127 -14.56 3.91 -25.87
N SER A 128 -15.26 3.05 -25.13
CA SER A 128 -16.35 2.22 -25.67
C SER A 128 -17.55 3.06 -26.05
N LEU A 129 -17.91 4.06 -25.23
CA LEU A 129 -18.98 4.99 -25.53
C LEU A 129 -18.67 5.85 -26.77
N ILE A 130 -17.43 6.32 -26.93
CA ILE A 130 -17.00 7.06 -28.12
C ILE A 130 -17.07 6.19 -29.38
N ARG A 131 -16.67 4.92 -29.29
CA ARG A 131 -16.79 3.95 -30.41
C ARG A 131 -18.24 3.71 -30.82
N GLY A 132 -19.16 3.74 -29.84
CA GLY A 132 -20.60 3.65 -30.05
C GLY A 132 -21.23 4.90 -30.68
N LEU A 133 -20.52 6.04 -30.71
CA LEU A 133 -20.96 7.19 -31.48
C LEU A 133 -20.90 6.84 -32.97
N GLY A 134 -21.99 7.05 -33.71
CA GLY A 134 -22.02 6.89 -35.17
C GLY A 134 -21.08 7.85 -35.93
N LEU A 135 -20.37 8.74 -35.22
CA LEU A 135 -19.44 9.71 -35.76
C LEU A 135 -18.09 9.04 -36.08
N LYS A 136 -17.76 8.88 -37.38
CA LYS A 136 -16.50 8.24 -37.80
C LYS A 136 -15.34 9.20 -37.97
N ARG A 137 -15.62 10.41 -38.46
CA ARG A 137 -14.65 11.47 -38.71
C ARG A 137 -15.33 12.83 -38.58
N ALA A 138 -14.69 13.76 -37.88
CA ALA A 138 -15.24 15.09 -37.60
C ALA A 138 -14.12 16.08 -37.24
N SER A 139 -14.42 17.38 -37.26
CA SER A 139 -13.49 18.39 -36.77
C SER A 139 -13.27 18.26 -35.26
N ALA A 140 -12.13 18.76 -34.76
CA ALA A 140 -11.84 18.75 -33.33
C ALA A 140 -12.91 19.46 -32.50
N GLU A 141 -13.48 20.56 -33.02
CA GLU A 141 -14.55 21.33 -32.38
C GLU A 141 -15.86 20.52 -32.31
N GLN A 142 -16.22 19.83 -33.39
CA GLN A 142 -17.39 18.96 -33.43
C GLN A 142 -17.23 17.78 -32.47
N TRP A 143 -16.03 17.20 -32.38
CA TRP A 143 -15.72 16.17 -31.39
C TRP A 143 -15.86 16.72 -29.97
N ALA A 144 -15.26 17.86 -29.65
CA ALA A 144 -15.33 18.47 -28.33
C ALA A 144 -16.79 18.78 -27.91
N ALA A 145 -17.61 19.32 -28.81
CA ALA A 145 -19.04 19.56 -28.57
C ALA A 145 -19.80 18.24 -28.31
N THR A 146 -19.55 17.21 -29.12
CA THR A 146 -20.18 15.89 -28.97
C THR A 146 -19.83 15.26 -27.63
N LEU A 147 -18.55 15.28 -27.24
CA LEU A 147 -18.08 14.73 -25.96
C LEU A 147 -18.69 15.46 -24.77
N ARG A 148 -18.77 16.80 -24.80
CA ARG A 148 -19.48 17.57 -23.76
C ARG A 148 -20.95 17.18 -23.65
N ALA A 149 -21.63 16.97 -24.78
CA ALA A 149 -23.03 16.54 -24.79
C ALA A 149 -23.23 15.15 -24.17
N MET A 150 -22.21 14.29 -24.14
CA MET A 150 -22.30 12.97 -23.48
C MET A 150 -22.50 13.05 -21.96
N THR A 151 -22.21 14.20 -21.34
CA THR A 151 -22.51 14.40 -19.90
C THR A 151 -24.00 14.28 -19.59
N SER A 152 -24.86 14.73 -20.50
CA SER A 152 -26.32 14.54 -20.41
C SER A 152 -26.75 13.06 -20.54
N LYS A 153 -25.88 12.20 -21.09
CA LYS A 153 -26.10 10.78 -21.32
C LYS A 153 -25.41 9.88 -20.28
N GLY A 154 -25.01 10.45 -19.15
CA GLY A 154 -24.48 9.70 -18.00
C GLY A 154 -22.95 9.61 -17.89
N VAL A 155 -22.18 10.16 -18.85
CA VAL A 155 -20.72 10.29 -18.69
C VAL A 155 -20.44 11.32 -17.59
N LYS A 156 -19.57 10.99 -16.65
CA LYS A 156 -19.21 11.93 -15.58
C LYS A 156 -18.38 13.09 -16.17
N PRO A 157 -18.72 14.36 -15.90
CA PRO A 157 -17.90 15.49 -16.35
C PRO A 157 -16.44 15.36 -15.92
N GLU A 158 -16.20 14.91 -14.69
CA GLU A 158 -14.86 14.68 -14.16
C GLU A 158 -14.06 13.62 -14.95
N GLU A 159 -14.71 12.59 -15.52
CA GLU A 159 -14.03 11.60 -16.37
C GLU A 159 -13.52 12.25 -17.66
N LEU A 160 -14.31 13.14 -18.27
CA LEU A 160 -13.91 13.90 -19.47
C LEU A 160 -12.77 14.86 -19.15
N ASP A 161 -12.87 15.61 -18.06
CA ASP A 161 -11.86 16.56 -17.62
C ASP A 161 -10.53 15.85 -17.35
N GLU A 162 -10.56 14.78 -16.55
CA GLU A 162 -9.36 14.04 -16.17
C GLU A 162 -8.72 13.32 -17.36
N SER A 163 -9.52 12.82 -18.33
CA SER A 163 -8.99 12.17 -19.52
C SER A 163 -8.09 13.07 -20.39
N GLY A 164 -8.25 14.39 -20.26
CA GLY A 164 -7.54 15.39 -21.05
C GLY A 164 -7.96 15.45 -22.52
N VAL A 165 -8.95 14.67 -22.95
CA VAL A 165 -9.37 14.58 -24.36
C VAL A 165 -9.83 15.94 -24.89
N LEU A 166 -10.62 16.68 -24.11
CA LEU A 166 -11.15 17.99 -24.50
C LEU A 166 -10.02 19.02 -24.67
N ILE A 167 -9.10 19.09 -23.69
CA ILE A 167 -7.96 20.01 -23.74
C ILE A 167 -7.10 19.74 -24.97
N ARG A 168 -6.83 18.46 -25.31
CA ARG A 168 -6.04 18.11 -26.49
C ARG A 168 -6.74 18.49 -27.78
N LEU A 169 -8.04 18.22 -27.91
CA LEU A 169 -8.83 18.63 -29.08
C LEU A 169 -8.78 20.14 -29.30
N GLU A 170 -8.90 20.93 -28.23
CA GLU A 170 -9.02 22.40 -28.31
C GLU A 170 -7.68 23.13 -28.43
N THR A 171 -6.57 22.51 -28.03
CA THR A 171 -5.27 23.19 -27.99
C THR A 171 -4.24 22.61 -28.95
N GLN A 172 -4.24 21.29 -29.15
CA GLN A 172 -3.23 20.59 -29.95
C GLN A 172 -3.74 20.28 -31.34
N PHE A 173 -5.04 20.02 -31.49
CA PHE A 173 -5.67 19.61 -32.75
C PHE A 173 -6.75 20.59 -33.23
N ALA A 174 -6.71 21.84 -32.77
CA ALA A 174 -7.67 22.86 -33.19
C ALA A 174 -7.65 23.06 -34.71
N GLY A 175 -8.81 23.06 -35.36
CA GLY A 175 -8.95 23.12 -36.81
C GLY A 175 -8.62 21.82 -37.56
N GLU A 176 -8.17 20.76 -36.88
CA GLU A 176 -7.88 19.48 -37.51
C GLU A 176 -9.12 18.57 -37.61
N THR A 177 -9.11 17.67 -38.60
CA THR A 177 -10.14 16.64 -38.74
C THR A 177 -9.60 15.29 -38.24
N LEU A 178 -10.25 14.75 -37.22
CA LEU A 178 -9.83 13.53 -36.55
C LEU A 178 -10.81 12.39 -36.78
N SER A 179 -10.27 11.18 -36.97
CA SER A 179 -11.03 9.93 -36.92
C SER A 179 -11.38 9.55 -35.48
N GLN A 180 -12.45 8.77 -35.32
CA GLN A 180 -12.86 8.20 -34.03
C GLN A 180 -11.71 7.48 -33.30
N ALA A 181 -10.87 6.74 -34.04
CA ALA A 181 -9.73 6.04 -33.46
C ALA A 181 -8.63 6.99 -32.95
N GLN A 182 -8.43 8.14 -33.60
CA GLN A 182 -7.50 9.16 -33.13
C GLN A 182 -8.01 9.78 -31.82
N VAL A 183 -9.30 10.14 -31.75
CA VAL A 183 -9.90 10.71 -30.53
C VAL A 183 -9.80 9.76 -29.34
N VAL A 184 -10.07 8.46 -29.54
CA VAL A 184 -9.91 7.46 -28.48
C VAL A 184 -8.47 7.37 -27.95
N ARG A 185 -7.46 7.57 -28.81
CA ARG A 185 -6.04 7.59 -28.40
C ARG A 185 -5.65 8.86 -27.63
N LEU A 186 -6.46 9.91 -27.66
CA LEU A 186 -6.23 11.13 -26.88
C LEU A 186 -6.67 11.00 -25.41
N ILE A 187 -7.33 9.91 -25.03
CA ILE A 187 -7.74 9.64 -23.65
C ILE A 187 -6.54 9.12 -22.86
N ASP A 188 -6.16 9.85 -21.81
CA ASP A 188 -5.16 9.39 -20.84
C ASP A 188 -5.69 9.55 -19.42
N LEU A 189 -5.97 8.43 -18.77
CA LEU A 189 -6.50 8.35 -17.42
C LEU A 189 -5.54 7.62 -16.46
N ARG A 190 -4.28 7.42 -16.85
CA ARG A 190 -3.31 6.65 -16.04
C ARG A 190 -3.07 7.30 -14.67
N HIS A 191 -3.04 8.64 -14.61
CA HIS A 191 -2.84 9.39 -13.36
C HIS A 191 -4.01 9.31 -12.37
N VAL A 192 -5.22 8.99 -12.85
CA VAL A 192 -6.41 8.76 -12.02
C VAL A 192 -6.78 7.29 -11.88
N THR A 193 -6.01 6.37 -12.47
CA THR A 193 -6.24 4.94 -12.33
C THR A 193 -5.57 4.44 -11.05
N PRO A 194 -6.33 4.12 -9.99
CA PRO A 194 -5.72 3.75 -8.73
C PRO A 194 -5.11 2.36 -8.74
N LYS A 195 -4.06 2.21 -7.94
CA LYS A 195 -3.46 0.93 -7.56
C LYS A 195 -4.08 0.44 -6.25
N PHE A 196 -4.23 -0.88 -6.15
CA PHE A 196 -4.72 -1.55 -4.97
C PHE A 196 -3.54 -2.06 -4.16
N VAL A 197 -3.17 -1.34 -3.09
CA VAL A 197 -1.89 -1.51 -2.40
C VAL A 197 -2.07 -1.68 -0.89
N CYS A 198 -1.01 -2.10 -0.20
CA CYS A 198 -0.91 -2.03 1.25
C CYS A 198 0.50 -1.60 1.66
N GLU A 199 0.65 -1.10 2.89
CA GLU A 199 1.98 -0.89 3.45
C GLU A 199 2.60 -2.23 3.84
N SER A 200 3.87 -2.38 3.50
CA SER A 200 4.65 -3.58 3.69
C SER A 200 6.03 -3.25 4.21
N ARG A 201 6.59 -4.23 4.90
CA ARG A 201 8.00 -4.29 5.27
C ARG A 201 8.63 -5.51 4.63
N PHE A 202 9.77 -5.32 3.97
CA PHE A 202 10.56 -6.44 3.50
C PHE A 202 11.28 -7.08 4.66
N GLY A 203 10.94 -8.31 5.01
CA GLY A 203 11.55 -8.98 6.14
C GLY A 203 11.76 -10.43 5.81
N PHE A 204 12.76 -11.02 6.43
CA PHE A 204 12.65 -12.42 6.75
C PHE A 204 11.88 -12.50 8.07
N MET A 205 10.81 -13.29 8.12
CA MET A 205 10.14 -13.61 9.37
C MET A 205 10.09 -15.12 9.49
N THR A 206 10.66 -15.65 10.56
CA THR A 206 10.58 -17.06 10.87
C THR A 206 9.19 -17.38 11.37
N LYS A 207 8.38 -18.03 10.54
CA LYS A 207 7.07 -18.56 11.00
C LYS A 207 7.23 -19.71 12.00
N ALA A 208 8.42 -20.30 12.07
CA ALA A 208 8.75 -21.39 12.97
C ALA A 208 9.33 -20.81 14.26
N GLY A 209 8.67 -21.01 15.39
CA GLY A 209 9.16 -20.53 16.69
C GLY A 209 10.33 -21.35 17.26
N TRP A 210 10.64 -21.10 18.53
CA TRP A 210 11.67 -21.80 19.28
C TRP A 210 11.07 -22.97 20.08
N ASN A 211 11.71 -24.13 20.00
CA ASN A 211 11.43 -25.26 20.86
C ASN A 211 12.33 -25.20 22.09
N GLU A 212 11.73 -25.23 23.28
CA GLU A 212 12.50 -25.44 24.50
C GLU A 212 12.99 -26.89 24.53
N CYS A 213 14.23 -27.08 24.95
CA CYS A 213 14.86 -28.38 25.10
C CYS A 213 15.88 -28.38 26.25
N CYS A 214 16.54 -29.51 26.45
CA CYS A 214 17.65 -29.62 27.40
C CYS A 214 18.70 -30.56 26.79
N GLN A 215 19.69 -29.97 26.10
CA GLN A 215 20.76 -30.74 25.46
C GLN A 215 22.12 -30.23 25.95
N TRP A 216 22.85 -31.07 26.68
CA TRP A 216 24.21 -30.79 27.09
C TRP A 216 25.15 -30.73 25.88
N VAL A 217 26.00 -29.72 25.85
CA VAL A 217 27.11 -29.66 24.89
C VAL A 217 28.27 -30.45 25.48
N PRO A 218 28.79 -31.49 24.78
CA PRO A 218 29.96 -32.21 25.26
C PRO A 218 31.20 -31.32 25.30
N ALA A 219 32.05 -31.44 26.34
CA ALA A 219 33.28 -30.65 26.47
C ALA A 219 34.22 -30.74 25.25
N LYS A 220 34.23 -31.89 24.57
CA LYS A 220 34.99 -32.08 23.31
C LYS A 220 34.54 -31.16 22.18
N ASP A 221 33.30 -30.67 22.22
CA ASP A 221 32.72 -29.82 21.18
C ASP A 221 32.90 -28.32 21.49
N TYR A 222 33.33 -27.93 22.70
CA TYR A 222 33.41 -26.51 23.10
C TYR A 222 34.25 -25.71 22.11
N LYS A 223 35.50 -26.13 21.90
CA LYS A 223 36.43 -25.49 20.96
C LYS A 223 35.89 -25.47 19.52
N LYS A 224 35.27 -26.55 19.06
CA LYS A 224 34.68 -26.65 17.70
C LYS A 224 33.54 -25.65 17.51
N ARG A 225 32.79 -25.37 18.57
CA ARG A 225 31.64 -24.45 18.61
C ARG A 225 32.03 -23.02 18.99
N GLY A 226 33.30 -22.74 19.28
CA GLY A 226 33.76 -21.42 19.72
C GLY A 226 33.41 -21.07 21.17
N LEU A 227 33.01 -22.07 21.96
CA LEU A 227 32.71 -21.93 23.40
C LEU A 227 34.00 -22.00 24.22
N TRP A 228 33.98 -21.38 25.40
CA TRP A 228 35.14 -21.28 26.28
C TRP A 228 35.28 -22.48 27.24
N GLY A 229 36.44 -22.61 27.86
CA GLY A 229 36.74 -23.65 28.83
C GLY A 229 37.08 -25.03 28.26
N SER A 230 37.48 -25.93 29.15
CA SER A 230 37.90 -27.29 28.85
C SER A 230 37.30 -28.31 29.82
N LYS A 231 37.55 -29.61 29.58
CA LYS A 231 37.07 -30.69 30.44
C LYS A 231 37.79 -30.60 31.81
N GLY A 232 37.13 -30.03 32.81
CA GLY A 232 37.67 -29.90 34.17
C GLY A 232 37.42 -28.53 34.81
N ASP A 233 37.17 -27.50 34.01
CA ASP A 233 37.12 -26.09 34.46
C ASP A 233 35.78 -25.68 35.13
N ARG A 234 34.99 -26.67 35.56
CA ARG A 234 33.59 -26.52 36.04
C ARG A 234 32.63 -25.81 35.05
N SER A 235 33.10 -25.50 33.85
CA SER A 235 32.35 -24.83 32.79
C SER A 235 31.38 -25.78 32.10
N TRP A 236 30.15 -25.32 31.92
CA TRP A 236 29.12 -26.10 31.24
C TRP A 236 28.23 -25.25 30.34
N TYR A 237 27.69 -25.94 29.34
CA TYR A 237 26.83 -25.37 28.31
C TYR A 237 25.66 -26.30 28.05
N VAL A 238 24.45 -25.77 28.18
CA VAL A 238 23.21 -26.51 27.90
C VAL A 238 22.41 -25.73 26.87
N ILE A 239 22.17 -26.34 25.71
CA ILE A 239 21.21 -25.81 24.73
C ILE A 239 19.82 -25.94 25.34
N ARG A 240 19.14 -24.80 25.48
CA ARG A 240 17.80 -24.73 26.05
C ARG A 240 16.74 -24.34 25.05
N TYR A 241 17.12 -23.70 23.95
CA TYR A 241 16.19 -23.40 22.87
C TYR A 241 16.80 -23.76 21.53
N ARG A 242 15.99 -24.31 20.63
CA ARG A 242 16.37 -24.59 19.25
C ARG A 242 15.32 -24.07 18.29
N HIS A 243 15.75 -23.34 17.28
CA HIS A 243 14.87 -22.85 16.24
C HIS A 243 14.33 -24.03 15.42
N ARG A 244 13.00 -24.12 15.29
CA ARG A 244 12.30 -25.28 14.70
C ARG A 244 12.75 -25.66 13.30
N ALA A 245 13.15 -24.67 12.49
CA ALA A 245 13.43 -24.89 11.06
C ALA A 245 14.84 -24.51 10.60
N LEU A 246 15.62 -23.78 11.41
CA LEU A 246 16.84 -23.12 10.92
C LEU A 246 18.11 -23.59 11.63
N GLY A 247 18.00 -24.47 12.63
CA GLY A 247 19.15 -25.04 13.32
C GLY A 247 19.82 -24.14 14.37
N TRP A 248 19.45 -22.85 14.44
CA TRP A 248 19.91 -21.90 15.45
C TRP A 248 19.56 -22.36 16.87
N SER A 249 20.41 -22.05 17.84
CA SER A 249 20.26 -22.52 19.22
C SER A 249 20.63 -21.45 20.24
N VAL A 250 19.92 -21.39 21.36
CA VAL A 250 20.27 -20.56 22.52
C VAL A 250 20.76 -21.46 23.64
N VAL A 251 21.92 -21.10 24.20
CA VAL A 251 22.69 -21.90 25.14
C VAL A 251 22.78 -21.16 26.46
N ARG A 252 22.44 -21.86 27.54
CA ARG A 252 22.72 -21.43 28.90
C ARG A 252 24.15 -21.83 29.25
N CYS A 253 24.93 -20.86 29.70
CA CYS A 253 26.35 -20.99 29.91
C CYS A 253 26.69 -20.74 31.38
N ARG A 254 27.61 -21.52 31.93
CA ARG A 254 28.34 -21.19 33.15
C ARG A 254 29.83 -21.36 32.91
N TYR A 255 30.59 -20.35 33.26
CA TYR A 255 32.04 -20.40 33.36
C TYR A 255 32.45 -19.99 34.77
N THR A 256 33.49 -20.60 35.31
CA THR A 256 34.04 -20.20 36.61
C THR A 256 35.31 -19.43 36.34
N ASP A 257 35.26 -18.10 36.42
CA ASP A 257 36.47 -17.26 36.48
C ASP A 257 36.54 -16.48 37.78
N LEU A 258 37.69 -15.84 38.02
CA LEU A 258 37.97 -15.07 39.24
C LEU A 258 37.27 -13.69 39.26
N PHE A 259 36.58 -13.29 38.19
CA PHE A 259 36.14 -11.91 37.96
C PHE A 259 34.66 -11.75 37.63
N THR A 260 33.93 -12.83 37.32
CA THR A 260 32.49 -12.83 37.02
C THR A 260 31.69 -13.18 38.27
N ARG A 261 30.90 -12.21 38.73
CA ARG A 261 29.93 -12.40 39.82
C ARG A 261 28.62 -13.06 39.37
N ARG A 262 28.45 -13.31 38.06
CA ARG A 262 27.21 -13.86 37.49
C ARG A 262 27.24 -15.39 37.47
N PRO A 263 26.20 -16.06 38.01
CA PRO A 263 26.16 -17.53 38.10
C PRO A 263 25.90 -18.23 36.75
N ASP A 264 25.28 -17.54 35.79
CA ASP A 264 24.97 -18.03 34.45
C ASP A 264 24.52 -16.89 33.53
N TRP A 265 24.64 -17.10 32.22
CA TRP A 265 24.19 -16.19 31.16
C TRP A 265 23.85 -16.97 29.88
N TRP A 266 23.40 -16.27 28.85
CA TRP A 266 22.90 -16.85 27.62
C TRP A 266 23.73 -16.45 26.41
N TRP A 267 23.94 -17.40 25.49
CA TRP A 267 24.65 -17.19 24.23
C TRP A 267 23.89 -17.79 23.06
N VAL A 268 24.16 -17.28 21.86
CA VAL A 268 23.52 -17.73 20.62
C VAL A 268 24.52 -18.51 19.75
N LEU A 269 24.05 -19.64 19.22
CA LEU A 269 24.74 -20.43 18.20
C LEU A 269 23.99 -20.34 16.86
N ASP A 270 24.75 -20.22 15.77
CA ASP A 270 24.24 -20.18 14.39
C ASP A 270 23.64 -21.52 13.91
N GLU A 271 23.22 -21.60 12.65
CA GLU A 271 22.68 -22.81 12.02
C GLU A 271 23.66 -24.00 12.01
N ARG A 272 24.96 -23.73 12.14
CA ARG A 272 26.03 -24.75 12.20
C ARG A 272 26.39 -25.11 13.65
N GLY A 273 25.75 -24.48 14.62
CA GLY A 273 25.99 -24.66 16.04
C GLY A 273 27.28 -24.00 16.53
N LYS A 274 27.75 -22.94 15.87
CA LYS A 274 28.92 -22.15 16.26
C LYS A 274 28.52 -20.82 16.88
N LEU A 275 29.33 -20.35 17.84
CA LEU A 275 29.18 -19.06 18.48
C LEU A 275 29.30 -17.94 17.44
N ILE A 276 28.35 -17.02 17.47
CA ILE A 276 28.35 -15.84 16.61
C ILE A 276 28.98 -14.65 17.32
N ALA A 277 29.38 -13.62 16.55
CA ALA A 277 29.85 -12.37 17.12
C ALA A 277 28.72 -11.72 17.93
N GLN A 278 28.89 -11.65 19.25
CA GLN A 278 27.92 -11.17 20.24
C GLN A 278 28.69 -10.61 21.46
N PRO A 279 28.02 -9.92 22.42
CA PRO A 279 28.70 -9.41 23.62
C PRO A 279 29.45 -10.53 24.38
N PRO A 280 30.69 -10.31 24.82
CA PRO A 280 31.48 -11.32 25.55
C PRO A 280 30.78 -11.80 26.83
N GLU A 281 30.04 -10.89 27.48
CA GLU A 281 29.31 -11.13 28.71
C GLU A 281 27.99 -11.91 28.50
N GLY A 282 27.61 -12.15 27.24
CA GLY A 282 26.35 -12.81 26.88
C GLY A 282 25.11 -11.95 27.17
N PHE A 283 23.96 -12.63 27.26
CA PHE A 283 22.67 -12.04 27.57
C PHE A 283 22.18 -12.49 28.94
N ASP A 284 21.38 -11.64 29.59
CA ASP A 284 20.92 -11.83 30.97
C ASP A 284 19.74 -12.80 31.04
N SER A 285 18.93 -12.82 29.98
CA SER A 285 17.74 -13.66 29.86
C SER A 285 17.77 -14.50 28.57
N PRO A 286 17.05 -15.63 28.53
CA PRO A 286 16.85 -16.36 27.29
C PRO A 286 16.04 -15.57 26.26
N GLU A 287 15.14 -14.69 26.70
CA GLU A 287 14.34 -13.81 25.85
C GLU A 287 15.24 -12.85 25.05
N ASP A 288 16.17 -12.16 25.72
CA ASP A 288 17.14 -11.27 25.05
C ASP A 288 18.01 -12.02 24.04
N ALA A 289 18.44 -13.24 24.39
CA ALA A 289 19.23 -14.08 23.50
C ALA A 289 18.41 -14.57 22.29
N ILE A 290 17.12 -14.87 22.48
CA ILE A 290 16.20 -15.23 21.39
C ILE A 290 15.98 -14.04 20.48
N GLU A 291 15.68 -12.85 21.02
CA GLU A 291 15.50 -11.62 20.24
C GLU A 291 16.75 -11.32 19.41
N TYR A 292 17.93 -11.44 20.04
CA TYR A 292 19.20 -11.29 19.35
C TYR A 292 19.40 -12.33 18.24
N ALA A 293 19.07 -13.60 18.51
CA ALA A 293 19.15 -14.66 17.52
C ALA A 293 18.21 -14.39 16.33
N GLU A 294 16.98 -13.97 16.58
CA GLU A 294 16.01 -13.60 15.55
C GLU A 294 16.49 -12.40 14.73
N HIS A 295 17.06 -11.39 15.38
CA HIS A 295 17.69 -10.27 14.69
C HIS A 295 18.80 -10.74 13.74
N LYS A 296 19.66 -11.67 14.20
CA LYS A 296 20.76 -12.21 13.40
C LYS A 296 20.30 -13.15 12.28
N ILE A 297 19.28 -13.97 12.53
CA ILE A 297 18.58 -14.76 11.52
C ILE A 297 18.03 -13.83 10.44
N ASN A 298 17.36 -12.75 10.83
CA ASN A 298 16.80 -11.77 9.90
C ASN A 298 17.88 -11.08 9.07
N GLN A 299 19.01 -10.71 9.67
CA GLN A 299 20.18 -10.19 8.93
C GLN A 299 20.71 -11.23 7.94
N ARG A 300 20.87 -12.48 8.37
CA ARG A 300 21.48 -13.57 7.59
C ARG A 300 20.64 -13.98 6.38
N PHE A 301 19.34 -14.10 6.59
CA PHE A 301 18.38 -14.53 5.57
C PHE A 301 17.61 -13.37 4.95
N SER A 302 18.09 -12.14 5.12
CA SER A 302 17.43 -10.95 4.57
C SER A 302 17.22 -11.06 3.06
N SER A 303 18.16 -11.64 2.31
CA SER A 303 18.02 -11.86 0.86
C SER A 303 16.87 -12.81 0.48
N MET A 304 16.48 -13.71 1.39
CA MET A 304 15.35 -14.64 1.26
C MET A 304 14.06 -14.09 1.88
N GLY A 305 14.08 -12.82 2.33
CA GLY A 305 12.92 -12.15 2.86
C GLY A 305 11.76 -12.07 1.85
N ARG A 306 10.57 -11.83 2.37
CA ARG A 306 9.37 -11.55 1.57
C ARG A 306 8.75 -10.26 2.06
N ASP A 307 7.87 -9.73 1.24
CA ASP A 307 7.01 -8.63 1.63
C ASP A 307 6.00 -9.08 2.67
N HIS A 308 5.91 -8.34 3.76
CA HIS A 308 4.98 -8.57 4.85
C HIS A 308 4.08 -7.36 4.99
N ALA A 309 2.80 -7.55 4.64
CA ALA A 309 1.77 -6.54 4.87
C ALA A 309 1.73 -6.17 6.35
N LEU A 310 1.67 -4.86 6.62
CA LEU A 310 1.60 -4.31 7.96
C LEU A 310 0.16 -4.00 8.32
N SER A 311 -0.16 -4.24 9.59
CA SER A 311 -1.46 -3.96 10.20
C SER A 311 -1.23 -2.97 11.34
N LYS A 312 -1.38 -1.68 11.06
CA LYS A 312 -1.09 -0.60 12.03
C LYS A 312 -2.28 -0.25 12.92
N TRP A 313 -3.48 -0.43 12.39
CA TRP A 313 -4.74 0.08 12.92
C TRP A 313 -5.71 -1.03 13.35
N GLU A 314 -5.24 -2.28 13.43
CA GLU A 314 -6.07 -3.44 13.77
C GLU A 314 -6.86 -3.27 15.06
N ARG A 315 -6.26 -2.66 16.09
CA ARG A 315 -6.90 -2.36 17.39
C ARG A 315 -8.21 -1.55 17.30
N TYR A 316 -8.47 -0.93 16.17
CA TYR A 316 -9.69 -0.15 15.92
C TYR A 316 -10.73 -0.92 15.08
N SER A 317 -10.45 -2.18 14.74
CA SER A 317 -11.40 -3.07 14.05
C SER A 317 -12.29 -3.76 15.06
N LEU A 318 -13.45 -4.23 14.60
CA LEU A 318 -14.25 -5.13 15.41
C LEU A 318 -13.45 -6.41 15.68
N PRO A 319 -13.44 -6.92 16.92
CA PRO A 319 -12.72 -8.14 17.28
C PRO A 319 -13.33 -9.40 16.63
N GLY A 320 -12.53 -10.46 16.48
CA GLY A 320 -12.98 -11.74 15.92
C GLY A 320 -13.18 -11.73 14.40
N ASN A 321 -12.47 -10.86 13.67
CA ASN A 321 -12.36 -10.99 12.23
C ASN A 321 -11.25 -12.01 11.88
N ASP A 322 -11.42 -12.73 10.77
CA ASP A 322 -10.32 -13.49 10.18
C ASP A 322 -9.63 -12.66 9.09
N GLY A 323 -8.31 -12.78 9.01
CA GLY A 323 -7.53 -12.18 7.94
C GLY A 323 -7.62 -10.65 7.84
N TYR A 324 -7.58 -9.93 8.97
CA TYR A 324 -7.55 -8.46 8.98
C TYR A 324 -6.50 -7.88 8.03
N ARG A 325 -6.91 -6.87 7.24
CA ARG A 325 -6.07 -6.17 6.26
C ARG A 325 -6.35 -4.68 6.23
N GLU A 326 -5.29 -3.93 5.96
CA GLU A 326 -5.34 -2.51 5.61
C GLU A 326 -5.05 -2.37 4.12
N ILE A 327 -6.07 -1.97 3.37
CA ILE A 327 -6.01 -1.81 1.92
C ILE A 327 -6.04 -0.32 1.60
N LEU A 328 -5.16 0.10 0.71
CA LEU A 328 -5.05 1.47 0.24
C LEU A 328 -5.35 1.52 -1.27
N ILE A 329 -6.19 2.47 -1.65
CA ILE A 329 -6.46 2.84 -3.04
C ILE A 329 -5.55 4.03 -3.35
N GLN A 330 -4.45 3.80 -4.07
CA GLN A 330 -3.36 4.77 -4.27
C GLN A 330 -3.35 5.33 -5.70
N LEU A 331 -3.25 6.66 -5.85
CA LEU A 331 -3.00 7.35 -7.11
C LEU A 331 -1.51 7.67 -7.28
N ASP A 332 -0.71 6.65 -7.55
CA ASP A 332 0.75 6.75 -7.67
C ASP A 332 1.18 7.76 -8.75
N ASP A 333 0.44 7.84 -9.86
CA ASP A 333 0.72 8.75 -10.98
C ASP A 333 0.02 10.12 -10.83
N TRP A 334 -0.57 10.46 -9.68
CA TRP A 334 -1.15 11.79 -9.49
C TRP A 334 -0.04 12.86 -9.42
N PRO A 335 -0.14 13.99 -10.18
CA PRO A 335 0.92 15.00 -10.24
C PRO A 335 1.19 15.74 -8.92
N GLY A 336 0.15 15.90 -8.10
CA GLY A 336 0.27 16.44 -6.75
C GLY A 336 0.88 15.44 -5.79
N SER A 337 1.48 15.93 -4.70
CA SER A 337 2.00 15.08 -3.62
C SER A 337 1.19 15.31 -2.35
N TYR A 338 0.21 14.44 -2.12
CA TYR A 338 -0.59 14.39 -0.91
C TYR A 338 0.00 13.38 0.08
N LYS A 339 0.19 13.79 1.34
CA LYS A 339 0.68 12.93 2.42
C LYS A 339 -0.45 12.71 3.43
N PRO A 340 -1.07 11.51 3.48
CA PRO A 340 -2.15 11.23 4.42
C PRO A 340 -1.64 11.20 5.87
N ARG A 341 -2.56 11.33 6.82
CA ARG A 341 -2.23 11.34 8.25
C ARG A 341 -1.98 9.93 8.79
N HIS A 342 -2.66 8.94 8.22
CA HIS A 342 -2.66 7.57 8.74
C HIS A 342 -1.53 6.68 8.20
N TYR A 343 -1.05 6.95 6.98
CA TYR A 343 -0.11 6.10 6.24
C TYR A 343 1.09 6.92 5.73
N ARG A 344 2.24 6.27 5.49
CA ARG A 344 3.41 6.88 4.86
C ARG A 344 3.32 6.89 3.33
N THR A 345 2.48 6.03 2.78
CA THR A 345 2.18 5.96 1.34
C THR A 345 1.54 7.27 0.89
N ARG A 346 2.11 7.91 -0.14
CA ARG A 346 1.57 9.16 -0.66
C ARG A 346 0.40 8.92 -1.60
N ASN A 347 -0.39 9.96 -1.84
CA ASN A 347 -1.52 9.96 -2.79
C ASN A 347 -2.50 8.80 -2.54
N VAL A 348 -2.70 8.43 -1.27
CA VAL A 348 -3.76 7.49 -0.87
C VAL A 348 -5.09 8.22 -1.01
N LEU A 349 -5.88 7.78 -1.97
CA LEU A 349 -7.22 8.30 -2.22
C LEU A 349 -8.18 7.81 -1.14
N VAL A 350 -8.14 6.51 -0.82
CA VAL A 350 -9.00 5.86 0.17
C VAL A 350 -8.18 4.83 0.93
N HIS A 351 -8.37 4.75 2.24
CA HIS A 351 -7.93 3.60 3.04
C HIS A 351 -9.13 2.82 3.54
N ILE A 352 -8.97 1.51 3.57
CA ILE A 352 -10.01 0.55 3.93
C ILE A 352 -9.42 -0.43 4.94
N ARG A 353 -10.13 -0.59 6.06
CA ARG A 353 -9.85 -1.63 7.05
C ARG A 353 -10.89 -2.72 6.87
N THR A 354 -10.45 -3.96 6.74
CA THR A 354 -11.34 -5.06 6.41
C THR A 354 -10.88 -6.39 6.99
N GLY A 355 -11.81 -7.31 7.18
CA GLY A 355 -11.56 -8.72 7.47
C GLY A 355 -12.75 -9.58 7.04
N VAL A 356 -12.59 -10.89 7.13
CA VAL A 356 -13.67 -11.84 6.84
C VAL A 356 -14.49 -12.06 8.10
N ARG A 357 -15.82 -12.09 7.94
CA ARG A 357 -16.76 -12.41 9.02
C ARG A 357 -17.80 -13.40 8.54
N GLU A 358 -18.19 -14.29 9.45
CA GLU A 358 -19.37 -15.11 9.30
C GLU A 358 -20.59 -14.34 9.80
N THR A 359 -21.68 -14.42 9.04
CA THR A 359 -22.99 -13.85 9.39
C THR A 359 -23.85 -14.91 10.08
N ASP A 360 -24.93 -14.50 10.74
CA ASP A 360 -25.76 -15.41 11.54
C ASP A 360 -26.43 -16.54 10.72
N ASP A 361 -26.51 -16.39 9.39
CA ASP A 361 -27.00 -17.42 8.46
C ASP A 361 -25.89 -18.34 7.92
N GLY A 362 -24.65 -18.19 8.41
CA GLY A 362 -23.49 -19.00 8.04
C GLY A 362 -22.75 -18.52 6.79
N ARG A 363 -23.17 -17.42 6.15
CA ARG A 363 -22.48 -16.86 4.98
C ARG A 363 -21.23 -16.08 5.40
N GLN A 364 -20.18 -16.14 4.57
CA GLN A 364 -18.94 -15.41 4.77
C GLN A 364 -18.93 -14.11 3.96
N VAL A 365 -18.74 -12.99 4.64
CA VAL A 365 -18.71 -11.66 4.01
C VAL A 365 -17.36 -10.99 4.20
N LEU A 366 -16.96 -10.19 3.21
CA LEU A 366 -15.90 -9.20 3.38
C LEU A 366 -16.47 -8.05 4.19
N PHE A 367 -16.12 -7.95 5.47
CA PHE A 367 -16.58 -6.87 6.32
C PHE A 367 -15.64 -5.68 6.24
N LEU A 368 -16.18 -4.51 5.89
CA LEU A 368 -15.45 -3.25 5.81
C LEU A 368 -15.62 -2.52 7.15
N ASP A 369 -14.65 -2.74 8.05
CA ASP A 369 -14.58 -2.10 9.36
C ASP A 369 -14.50 -0.58 9.24
N GLU A 370 -13.78 -0.06 8.25
CA GLU A 370 -13.73 1.36 7.94
C GLU A 370 -13.43 1.59 6.46
N ILE A 371 -14.07 2.61 5.90
CA ILE A 371 -13.72 3.23 4.62
C ILE A 371 -13.55 4.72 4.91
N GLN A 372 -12.43 5.30 4.50
CA GLN A 372 -12.17 6.73 4.72
C GLN A 372 -11.21 7.30 3.67
N SER A 373 -11.35 8.60 3.40
CA SER A 373 -10.43 9.38 2.57
C SER A 373 -9.89 10.56 3.38
N ASP A 374 -8.65 10.46 3.86
CA ASP A 374 -7.97 11.59 4.50
C ASP A 374 -7.88 12.80 3.55
N TRP A 375 -7.67 12.54 2.26
CA TRP A 375 -7.48 13.56 1.25
C TRP A 375 -8.73 14.43 1.07
N HIS A 376 -9.89 13.80 0.90
CA HIS A 376 -11.16 14.53 0.80
C HIS A 376 -11.55 15.21 2.12
N ALA A 377 -11.21 14.59 3.27
CA ALA A 377 -11.45 15.19 4.58
C ALA A 377 -10.59 16.46 4.78
N ASP A 378 -9.31 16.41 4.42
CA ASP A 378 -8.38 17.55 4.49
C ASP A 378 -8.79 18.67 3.53
N LEU A 379 -9.23 18.35 2.30
CA LEU A 379 -9.77 19.33 1.35
C LEU A 379 -11.04 20.00 1.87
N HIS A 380 -11.97 19.23 2.43
CA HIS A 380 -13.18 19.78 3.02
C HIS A 380 -12.89 20.66 4.25
N ALA A 381 -11.93 20.26 5.10
CA ALA A 381 -11.48 21.09 6.21
C ALA A 381 -10.84 22.41 5.72
N ALA A 382 -9.97 22.34 4.71
CA ALA A 382 -9.33 23.52 4.12
C ALA A 382 -10.33 24.46 3.44
N SER A 383 -11.47 23.95 2.94
CA SER A 383 -12.54 24.79 2.37
C SER A 383 -13.37 25.56 3.41
N LYS A 384 -13.31 25.14 4.69
CA LYS A 384 -14.03 25.78 5.80
C LYS A 384 -13.17 26.75 6.60
N ASP A 385 -11.86 26.52 6.62
CA ASP A 385 -10.92 27.48 7.18
C ASP A 385 -10.75 28.64 6.19
N ASP A 386 -11.02 29.88 6.64
CA ASP A 386 -10.59 31.09 5.93
C ASP A 386 -9.05 31.07 5.88
N SER A 387 -8.51 30.51 4.80
CA SER A 387 -7.09 30.27 4.56
C SER A 387 -6.22 31.54 4.58
N ALA A 388 -6.83 32.72 4.78
CA ALA A 388 -6.15 33.99 4.99
C ALA A 388 -5.42 34.09 6.35
N ARG A 389 -5.72 33.24 7.34
CA ARG A 389 -5.14 33.33 8.70
C ARG A 389 -3.95 32.40 8.98
N GLN A 390 -3.61 31.47 8.08
CA GLN A 390 -2.44 30.58 8.26
C GLN A 390 -1.66 30.45 6.96
N ASN A 391 -0.33 30.62 7.01
CA ASN A 391 0.63 30.38 5.91
C ASN A 391 0.73 28.89 5.49
N LYS A 392 -0.36 28.11 5.56
CA LYS A 392 -0.37 26.70 5.14
C LYS A 392 -0.76 26.60 3.67
N VAL A 393 0.09 25.95 2.89
CA VAL A 393 -0.23 25.55 1.51
C VAL A 393 -1.40 24.56 1.58
N PRO A 394 -2.50 24.79 0.85
CA PRO A 394 -3.64 23.88 0.85
C PRO A 394 -3.23 22.50 0.28
N PRO A 395 -3.89 21.42 0.69
CA PRO A 395 -3.70 20.12 0.06
C PRO A 395 -3.92 20.21 -1.47
N PRO A 396 -3.21 19.41 -2.29
CA PRO A 396 -3.50 19.36 -3.71
C PRO A 396 -4.93 18.85 -3.95
N ASP A 397 -5.54 19.23 -5.07
CA ASP A 397 -6.84 18.70 -5.48
C ASP A 397 -6.84 17.17 -5.54
N ALA A 398 -7.98 16.55 -5.22
CA ALA A 398 -8.21 15.11 -5.33
C ALA A 398 -9.25 14.82 -6.43
N PRO A 399 -9.02 13.80 -7.26
CA PRO A 399 -10.02 13.31 -8.21
C PRO A 399 -11.08 12.46 -7.51
N PHE A 400 -12.16 12.13 -8.22
CA PHE A 400 -13.32 11.38 -7.72
C PHE A 400 -14.08 12.13 -6.62
N ARG A 401 -14.23 13.46 -6.76
CA ARG A 401 -14.73 14.37 -5.71
C ARG A 401 -15.96 13.84 -4.95
N LYS A 402 -16.94 13.31 -5.70
CA LYS A 402 -18.17 12.70 -5.14
C LYS A 402 -18.26 11.19 -5.41
N ASP A 403 -17.46 10.66 -6.33
CA ASP A 403 -17.54 9.28 -6.80
C ASP A 403 -16.59 8.34 -6.04
N TRP A 404 -15.68 8.84 -5.19
CA TRP A 404 -14.72 8.00 -4.47
C TRP A 404 -15.36 6.91 -3.57
N PRO A 405 -16.53 7.10 -2.91
CA PRO A 405 -17.17 6.02 -2.15
C PRO A 405 -17.67 4.90 -3.06
N LEU A 406 -18.19 5.27 -4.24
CA LEU A 406 -18.59 4.32 -5.26
C LEU A 406 -17.38 3.55 -5.77
N LEU A 407 -16.28 4.22 -6.10
CA LEU A 407 -15.03 3.56 -6.49
C LEU A 407 -14.55 2.56 -5.43
N ALA A 408 -14.56 2.94 -4.16
CA ALA A 408 -14.18 2.05 -3.05
C ALA A 408 -15.06 0.80 -2.97
N LEU A 409 -16.39 0.94 -3.02
CA LEU A 409 -17.30 -0.21 -2.97
C LEU A 409 -17.20 -1.10 -4.20
N LYS A 410 -17.04 -0.54 -5.41
CA LYS A 410 -16.81 -1.33 -6.64
C LYS A 410 -15.57 -2.23 -6.51
N LEU A 411 -14.48 -1.67 -5.96
CA LEU A 411 -13.24 -2.40 -5.72
C LEU A 411 -13.39 -3.47 -4.64
N MET A 412 -14.11 -3.18 -3.55
CA MET A 412 -14.37 -4.16 -2.49
C MET A 412 -15.30 -5.28 -2.94
N LEU A 413 -16.28 -5.00 -3.81
CA LEU A 413 -17.14 -6.02 -4.42
C LEU A 413 -16.31 -7.00 -5.23
N TRP A 414 -15.48 -6.49 -6.16
CA TRP A 414 -14.54 -7.32 -6.90
C TRP A 414 -13.60 -8.11 -5.97
N TRP A 415 -13.09 -7.46 -4.93
CA TRP A 415 -12.18 -8.10 -3.99
C TRP A 415 -12.83 -9.25 -3.20
N SER A 416 -14.10 -9.10 -2.81
CA SER A 416 -14.86 -10.17 -2.17
C SER A 416 -15.06 -11.38 -3.08
N GLN A 417 -15.31 -11.15 -4.39
CA GLN A 417 -15.41 -12.22 -5.36
C GLN A 417 -14.06 -12.92 -5.59
N VAL A 418 -12.96 -12.18 -5.63
CA VAL A 418 -11.59 -12.74 -5.70
C VAL A 418 -11.29 -13.61 -4.48
N GLN A 419 -11.78 -13.22 -3.30
CA GLN A 419 -11.65 -14.01 -2.08
C GLN A 419 -12.67 -15.16 -1.95
N LYS A 420 -13.59 -15.31 -2.92
CA LYS A 420 -14.67 -16.33 -2.91
C LYS A 420 -15.59 -16.20 -1.69
N LEU A 421 -15.94 -14.97 -1.34
CA LEU A 421 -16.88 -14.64 -0.27
C LEU A 421 -18.28 -14.44 -0.86
N ASP A 422 -19.31 -14.52 -0.01
CA ASP A 422 -20.72 -14.44 -0.42
C ASP A 422 -21.18 -12.99 -0.67
N GLY A 423 -20.47 -12.01 -0.11
CA GLY A 423 -20.80 -10.60 -0.29
C GLY A 423 -19.86 -9.62 0.41
N VAL A 424 -20.20 -8.34 0.32
CA VAL A 424 -19.52 -7.24 1.01
C VAL A 424 -20.48 -6.60 2.00
N ALA A 425 -20.09 -6.58 3.27
CA ALA A 425 -20.79 -5.86 4.32
C ALA A 425 -19.93 -4.69 4.82
N TRP A 426 -20.54 -3.63 5.35
CA TRP A 426 -19.78 -2.50 5.88
C TRP A 426 -20.36 -1.96 7.19
N SER A 427 -19.50 -1.34 7.98
CA SER A 427 -19.86 -0.72 9.26
C SER A 427 -20.93 0.36 9.09
N THR A 428 -21.74 0.59 10.13
CA THR A 428 -22.79 1.62 10.16
C THR A 428 -22.29 2.90 10.81
N ALA A 429 -23.01 4.01 10.61
CA ALA A 429 -22.69 5.27 11.28
C ALA A 429 -22.75 5.14 12.81
N GLU A 430 -23.64 4.30 13.32
CA GLU A 430 -23.85 4.02 14.74
C GLU A 430 -22.67 3.22 15.32
N LEU A 431 -22.20 2.19 14.60
CA LEU A 431 -21.00 1.43 14.99
C LEU A 431 -19.76 2.32 15.00
N GLN A 432 -19.62 3.19 14.00
CA GLN A 432 -18.51 4.13 13.94
C GLN A 432 -18.60 5.19 15.05
N SER A 433 -19.78 5.73 15.32
CA SER A 433 -19.99 6.69 16.41
C SER A 433 -19.66 6.07 17.78
N ALA A 434 -20.10 4.84 18.01
CA ALA A 434 -19.78 4.09 19.23
C ALA A 434 -18.26 3.83 19.36
N ARG A 435 -17.58 3.49 18.26
CA ARG A 435 -16.12 3.29 18.23
C ARG A 435 -15.36 4.56 18.59
N TRP A 436 -15.81 5.70 18.09
CA TRP A 436 -15.08 6.96 18.16
C TRP A 436 -15.63 7.96 19.17
N ARG A 437 -16.62 7.59 19.99
CA ARG A 437 -17.31 8.47 20.95
C ARG A 437 -17.76 9.80 20.31
N SER A 438 -18.38 9.70 19.13
CA SER A 438 -18.82 10.84 18.30
C SER A 438 -17.70 11.73 17.73
N TYR A 439 -16.42 11.35 17.89
CA TYR A 439 -15.24 12.07 17.42
C TYR A 439 -14.48 11.23 16.38
N GLY A 440 -14.90 11.17 15.11
CA GLY A 440 -14.10 10.36 14.19
C GLY A 440 -14.49 10.34 12.71
N PRO A 441 -15.67 9.83 12.31
CA PRO A 441 -15.94 9.60 10.89
C PRO A 441 -17.03 10.51 10.32
N PRO A 442 -17.03 10.76 9.00
CA PRO A 442 -18.11 11.47 8.34
C PRO A 442 -19.38 10.62 8.39
N GLU A 443 -20.30 10.97 9.28
CA GLU A 443 -21.62 10.32 9.42
C GLU A 443 -22.35 10.22 8.07
N ALA A 444 -22.23 11.26 7.23
CA ALA A 444 -22.77 11.28 5.88
C ALA A 444 -22.21 10.17 4.96
N LEU A 445 -20.96 9.75 5.12
CA LEU A 445 -20.38 8.67 4.33
C LEU A 445 -21.15 7.35 4.55
N TYR A 446 -21.35 7.00 5.82
CA TYR A 446 -21.97 5.73 6.20
C TYR A 446 -23.50 5.77 6.11
N ARG A 447 -24.13 6.93 6.32
CA ARG A 447 -25.59 7.08 6.24
C ARG A 447 -26.12 7.24 4.82
N SER A 448 -25.40 7.93 3.93
CA SER A 448 -25.89 8.21 2.58
C SER A 448 -24.95 7.73 1.49
N ALA A 449 -23.69 8.16 1.47
CA ALA A 449 -22.84 7.94 0.29
C ALA A 449 -22.54 6.46 0.00
N LEU A 450 -22.26 5.64 1.02
CA LEU A 450 -22.05 4.20 0.85
C LEU A 450 -23.37 3.47 0.47
N PRO A 451 -24.51 3.69 1.16
CA PRO A 451 -25.80 3.15 0.71
C PRO A 451 -26.19 3.56 -0.72
N ASP A 452 -25.97 4.81 -1.13
CA ASP A 452 -26.25 5.29 -2.49
C ASP A 452 -25.36 4.60 -3.53
N ALA A 453 -24.07 4.47 -3.22
CA ALA A 453 -23.13 3.74 -4.05
C ALA A 453 -23.54 2.24 -4.18
N ALA A 454 -23.89 1.60 -3.07
CA ALA A 454 -24.35 0.22 -3.07
C ALA A 454 -25.63 0.03 -3.89
N ARG A 455 -26.63 0.93 -3.75
CA ARG A 455 -27.84 0.93 -4.58
C ARG A 455 -27.53 1.07 -6.07
N SER A 456 -26.55 1.91 -6.42
CA SER A 456 -26.12 2.09 -7.80
C SER A 456 -25.54 0.80 -8.39
N ILE A 457 -24.65 0.14 -7.65
CA ILE A 457 -24.04 -1.14 -8.06
C ILE A 457 -25.10 -2.24 -8.12
N ALA A 458 -25.93 -2.36 -7.08
CA ALA A 458 -26.98 -3.37 -6.97
C ALA A 458 -27.96 -3.31 -8.15
N ARG A 459 -28.35 -2.11 -8.58
CA ARG A 459 -29.24 -1.93 -9.73
C ARG A 459 -28.60 -2.38 -11.05
N VAL A 460 -27.30 -2.11 -11.24
CA VAL A 460 -26.60 -2.42 -12.50
C VAL A 460 -26.31 -3.91 -12.61
N LEU A 461 -25.93 -4.56 -11.50
CA LEU A 461 -25.53 -5.96 -11.47
C LEU A 461 -26.64 -6.89 -10.95
N SER A 462 -27.86 -6.38 -10.80
CA SER A 462 -29.02 -7.12 -10.25
C SER A 462 -28.73 -7.82 -8.91
N LEU A 463 -27.94 -7.17 -8.05
CA LEU A 463 -27.54 -7.72 -6.75
C LEU A 463 -28.60 -7.46 -5.68
N GLU A 464 -28.60 -8.30 -4.65
CA GLU A 464 -29.40 -8.06 -3.47
C GLU A 464 -28.64 -7.15 -2.49
N LEU A 465 -29.22 -5.96 -2.26
CA LEU A 465 -28.83 -5.07 -1.17
C LEU A 465 -29.75 -5.32 0.02
N ALA A 466 -29.19 -5.85 1.11
CA ALA A 466 -29.94 -6.26 2.28
C ALA A 466 -29.32 -5.74 3.58
N GLN A 467 -29.91 -6.15 4.70
CA GLN A 467 -29.33 -6.08 6.03
C GLN A 467 -29.00 -7.50 6.49
N THR A 468 -27.88 -7.68 7.17
CA THR A 468 -27.51 -8.96 7.79
C THR A 468 -27.02 -8.74 9.21
N THR A 469 -27.11 -9.78 10.03
CA THR A 469 -26.62 -9.76 11.40
C THR A 469 -25.37 -10.59 11.52
N MET A 470 -24.45 -10.13 12.36
CA MET A 470 -23.24 -10.86 12.71
C MET A 470 -22.95 -10.72 14.20
N ALA A 471 -22.46 -11.81 14.79
CA ALA A 471 -21.97 -11.81 16.17
C ALA A 471 -20.61 -11.11 16.24
N VAL A 472 -20.52 -10.08 17.08
CA VAL A 472 -19.28 -9.34 17.33
C VAL A 472 -18.95 -9.43 18.81
N ARG A 473 -17.71 -9.82 19.12
CA ARG A 473 -17.23 -9.86 20.49
C ARG A 473 -17.28 -8.43 21.07
N SER A 474 -17.92 -8.28 22.22
CA SER A 474 -17.96 -7.00 22.92
C SER A 474 -16.56 -6.59 23.37
N ASN A 475 -16.37 -5.30 23.66
CA ASN A 475 -15.11 -4.77 24.21
C ASN A 475 -14.83 -5.23 25.66
N THR A 476 -15.47 -6.31 26.12
CA THR A 476 -15.16 -6.95 27.40
C THR A 476 -13.86 -7.74 27.35
N ARG A 477 -13.45 -8.21 26.16
CA ARG A 477 -12.21 -8.94 25.90
C ARG A 477 -11.55 -8.46 24.62
N TRP A 478 -10.28 -8.07 24.70
CA TRP A 478 -9.46 -7.84 23.50
C TRP A 478 -8.10 -8.51 23.63
N VAL A 479 -7.55 -8.83 22.46
CA VAL A 479 -6.24 -9.43 22.29
C VAL A 479 -5.23 -8.32 22.02
N GLU A 480 -4.10 -8.36 22.70
CA GLU A 480 -3.02 -7.39 22.56
C GLU A 480 -1.67 -8.10 22.61
N LEU A 481 -0.70 -7.61 21.84
CA LEU A 481 0.67 -8.06 21.94
C LEU A 481 1.34 -7.34 23.11
N ALA A 482 1.75 -8.09 24.14
CA ALA A 482 2.59 -7.64 25.23
C ALA A 482 4.05 -8.13 25.02
N ASP A 483 4.96 -7.69 25.90
CA ASP A 483 6.39 -8.00 25.81
C ASP A 483 6.68 -9.51 25.73
N ASP A 484 5.92 -10.32 26.49
CA ASP A 484 6.08 -11.77 26.59
C ASP A 484 5.14 -12.57 25.67
N GLY A 485 4.40 -11.91 24.76
CA GLY A 485 3.48 -12.53 23.82
C GLY A 485 2.04 -11.99 23.87
N TRP A 486 1.10 -12.72 23.27
CA TRP A 486 -0.28 -12.26 23.08
C TRP A 486 -1.12 -12.47 24.35
N VAL A 487 -1.64 -11.40 24.94
CA VAL A 487 -2.48 -11.46 26.14
C VAL A 487 -3.93 -11.12 25.80
N VAL A 488 -4.85 -11.67 26.61
CA VAL A 488 -6.26 -11.25 26.60
C VAL A 488 -6.50 -10.37 27.81
N ARG A 489 -6.99 -9.15 27.58
CA ARG A 489 -7.31 -8.18 28.63
C ARG A 489 -8.82 -8.08 28.84
N ASN A 490 -9.22 -7.80 30.07
CA ASN A 490 -10.60 -7.48 30.42
C ASN A 490 -10.91 -5.99 30.19
N ARG A 491 -12.16 -5.56 30.39
CA ARG A 491 -12.60 -4.15 30.24
C ARG A 491 -11.77 -3.13 31.03
N SER A 492 -11.18 -3.50 32.16
CA SER A 492 -10.32 -2.63 32.97
C SER A 492 -8.85 -2.61 32.52
N GLY A 493 -8.51 -3.30 31.41
CA GLY A 493 -7.16 -3.37 30.89
C GLY A 493 -6.26 -4.39 31.59
N VAL A 494 -6.80 -5.25 32.45
CA VAL A 494 -6.02 -6.23 33.20
C VAL A 494 -5.92 -7.53 32.39
N PRO A 495 -4.71 -8.10 32.19
CA PRO A 495 -4.56 -9.41 31.57
C PRO A 495 -5.23 -10.49 32.41
N ILE A 496 -6.06 -11.33 31.78
CA ILE A 496 -6.78 -12.42 32.47
C ILE A 496 -6.15 -13.80 32.23
N THR A 497 -5.04 -13.84 31.49
CA THR A 497 -4.33 -15.04 31.08
C THR A 497 -2.84 -14.77 31.01
N LYS A 498 -2.03 -15.83 31.12
CA LYS A 498 -0.63 -15.79 30.71
C LYS A 498 -0.53 -15.52 29.20
N PRO A 499 0.55 -14.90 28.72
CA PRO A 499 0.75 -14.65 27.29
C PRO A 499 0.74 -15.93 26.46
N PHE A 500 0.01 -15.89 25.34
CA PHE A 500 0.01 -16.90 24.30
C PHE A 500 1.14 -16.63 23.30
N ARG A 501 1.73 -17.70 22.77
CA ARG A 501 2.75 -17.60 21.71
C ARG A 501 2.14 -17.22 20.35
N HIS A 502 0.90 -17.63 20.11
CA HIS A 502 0.20 -17.37 18.86
C HIS A 502 -1.07 -16.56 19.11
N ARG A 503 -1.24 -15.46 18.36
CA ARG A 503 -2.43 -14.62 18.44
C ARG A 503 -3.73 -15.40 18.30
N GLY A 504 -3.79 -16.35 17.36
CA GLY A 504 -4.99 -17.17 17.16
C GLY A 504 -5.45 -17.90 18.43
N GLN A 505 -4.51 -18.32 19.29
CA GLN A 505 -4.85 -18.92 20.58
C GLN A 505 -5.45 -17.89 21.55
N ALA A 506 -4.90 -16.67 21.55
CA ALA A 506 -5.44 -15.56 22.34
C ALA A 506 -6.83 -15.13 21.84
N GLU A 507 -7.06 -15.10 20.52
CA GLU A 507 -8.38 -14.78 19.94
C GLU A 507 -9.40 -15.85 20.31
N VAL A 508 -9.08 -17.14 20.17
CA VAL A 508 -9.96 -18.23 20.60
C VAL A 508 -10.29 -18.13 22.10
N PHE A 509 -9.31 -17.83 22.95
CA PHE A 509 -9.56 -17.64 24.39
C PHE A 509 -10.44 -16.41 24.66
N ALA A 510 -10.20 -15.32 23.94
CA ALA A 510 -11.00 -14.10 24.05
C ALA A 510 -12.45 -14.35 23.60
N ASP A 511 -12.66 -15.18 22.57
CA ASP A 511 -13.98 -15.61 22.13
C ASP A 511 -14.67 -16.49 23.18
N LEU A 512 -13.96 -17.47 23.76
CA LEU A 512 -14.52 -18.35 24.80
C LEU A 512 -14.91 -17.61 26.09
N THR A 513 -14.21 -16.52 26.42
CA THR A 513 -14.39 -15.79 27.69
C THR A 513 -15.08 -14.42 27.54
N GLY A 514 -15.38 -14.03 26.31
CA GLY A 514 -16.04 -12.77 25.96
C GLY A 514 -17.54 -12.93 25.81
N SER A 515 -18.27 -11.82 25.95
CA SER A 515 -19.68 -11.76 25.54
C SER A 515 -19.80 -11.21 24.13
N PHE A 516 -20.78 -11.67 23.37
CA PHE A 516 -21.04 -11.24 22.00
C PHE A 516 -22.28 -10.37 21.93
N VAL A 517 -22.27 -9.41 21.01
CA VAL A 517 -23.40 -8.57 20.66
C VAL A 517 -23.70 -8.80 19.18
N ARG A 518 -24.98 -8.95 18.84
CA ARG A 518 -25.39 -8.99 17.43
C ARG A 518 -25.46 -7.57 16.90
N VAL A 519 -24.77 -7.32 15.80
CA VAL A 519 -24.81 -6.04 15.10
C VAL A 519 -25.52 -6.24 13.77
N ASN A 520 -26.42 -5.32 13.44
CA ASN A 520 -27.08 -5.29 12.15
C ASN A 520 -26.30 -4.36 11.21
N VAL A 521 -25.95 -4.87 10.04
CA VAL A 521 -25.11 -4.15 9.07
C VAL A 521 -25.65 -4.30 7.64
N PRO A 522 -25.48 -3.28 6.79
CA PRO A 522 -25.77 -3.40 5.38
C PRO A 522 -24.83 -4.39 4.70
N VAL A 523 -25.38 -5.13 3.73
CA VAL A 523 -24.65 -6.10 2.92
C VAL A 523 -25.12 -6.05 1.48
N LEU A 524 -24.16 -6.19 0.56
CA LEU A 524 -24.38 -6.39 -0.85
C LEU A 524 -23.97 -7.83 -1.19
N TRP A 525 -24.95 -8.68 -1.49
CA TRP A 525 -24.72 -10.10 -1.79
C TRP A 525 -24.32 -10.30 -3.25
N LEU A 526 -23.37 -11.20 -3.48
CA LEU A 526 -22.86 -11.51 -4.82
C LEU A 526 -23.76 -12.47 -5.60
N ASN A 527 -24.74 -13.16 -4.99
CA ASN A 527 -25.80 -13.95 -5.65
C ASN A 527 -25.45 -14.54 -7.04
N ASP A 528 -24.52 -15.51 -7.09
CA ASP A 528 -24.04 -16.21 -8.30
C ASP A 528 -23.60 -15.32 -9.48
N VAL A 529 -23.25 -14.06 -9.22
CA VAL A 529 -22.81 -13.12 -10.25
C VAL A 529 -21.56 -13.65 -10.97
N PRO A 530 -21.54 -13.61 -12.31
CA PRO A 530 -20.37 -14.07 -13.06
C PRO A 530 -19.10 -13.29 -12.67
N PRO A 531 -17.90 -13.86 -12.89
CA PRO A 531 -16.64 -13.19 -12.60
C PRO A 531 -16.58 -11.76 -13.16
N ILE A 532 -16.37 -10.77 -12.30
CA ILE A 532 -16.18 -9.37 -12.69
C ILE A 532 -14.88 -9.30 -13.52
N LYS A 533 -15.01 -8.95 -14.80
CA LYS A 533 -13.89 -8.85 -15.75
C LYS A 533 -13.42 -7.42 -15.96
N ALA A 534 -14.25 -6.44 -15.65
CA ALA A 534 -13.94 -5.02 -15.75
C ALA A 534 -14.69 -4.23 -14.67
N ILE A 535 -14.06 -3.18 -14.16
CA ILE A 535 -14.65 -2.25 -13.20
C ILE A 535 -14.62 -0.87 -13.84
N PRO A 536 -15.76 -0.19 -14.01
CA PRO A 536 -15.77 1.15 -14.60
C PRO A 536 -15.00 2.09 -13.68
N LEU A 537 -14.14 2.94 -14.23
CA LEU A 537 -13.36 3.90 -13.42
C LEU A 537 -14.29 4.92 -12.76
N TYR A 538 -15.20 5.52 -13.54
CA TYR A 538 -16.21 6.48 -13.10
C TYR A 538 -17.62 5.91 -13.22
N GLY A 539 -18.55 6.34 -12.36
CA GLY A 539 -19.92 5.85 -12.37
C GLY A 539 -20.05 4.33 -12.18
N ALA A 540 -21.20 3.78 -12.55
CA ALA A 540 -21.49 2.34 -12.44
C ALA A 540 -21.56 1.61 -13.78
N ALA A 541 -21.54 2.31 -14.92
CA ALA A 541 -21.69 1.74 -16.27
C ALA A 541 -22.90 0.79 -16.42
N THR A 542 -22.89 -0.05 -17.45
CA THR A 542 -23.91 -1.08 -17.72
C THR A 542 -23.43 -2.45 -17.25
N GLU A 543 -24.33 -3.40 -17.01
CA GLU A 543 -23.99 -4.78 -16.63
C GLU A 543 -22.99 -5.42 -17.61
N ASP A 544 -23.25 -5.29 -18.92
CA ASP A 544 -22.37 -5.77 -19.98
C ASP A 544 -20.92 -5.28 -19.83
N PHE A 545 -20.72 -4.03 -19.39
CA PHE A 545 -19.38 -3.50 -19.18
C PHE A 545 -18.60 -4.28 -18.12
N TRP A 546 -19.28 -4.74 -17.06
CA TRP A 546 -18.63 -5.46 -15.97
C TRP A 546 -18.27 -6.90 -16.34
N LEU A 547 -19.11 -7.53 -17.16
CA LEU A 547 -19.04 -8.97 -17.45
C LEU A 547 -18.28 -9.29 -18.75
N GLN A 548 -18.19 -8.34 -19.68
CA GLN A 548 -17.46 -8.52 -20.93
C GLN A 548 -15.99 -8.14 -20.76
N SER A 549 -15.10 -9.01 -21.21
CA SER A 549 -13.68 -8.71 -21.37
C SER A 549 -13.53 -7.69 -22.50
N ASP A 550 -12.92 -6.54 -22.22
CA ASP A 550 -12.57 -5.55 -23.26
C ASP A 550 -11.71 -6.26 -24.31
N SER A 551 -12.27 -6.47 -25.50
CA SER A 551 -11.72 -7.33 -26.57
C SER A 551 -10.37 -6.86 -27.15
N ARG A 552 -9.65 -5.96 -26.47
CA ARG A 552 -8.41 -5.34 -26.95
C ARG A 552 -7.31 -5.13 -25.91
N SER A 553 -7.46 -5.52 -24.64
CA SER A 553 -6.33 -5.46 -23.69
C SER A 553 -5.24 -6.50 -23.97
N ALA A 554 -5.51 -7.50 -24.82
CA ALA A 554 -4.58 -8.58 -25.17
C ALA A 554 -3.54 -8.23 -26.27
N ARG A 555 -3.33 -6.96 -26.65
CA ARG A 555 -2.36 -6.58 -27.71
C ARG A 555 -1.46 -5.39 -27.37
N LEU A 556 -1.03 -5.25 -26.11
CA LEU A 556 0.02 -4.30 -25.73
C LEU A 556 1.26 -4.94 -25.11
N ASP A 557 1.30 -6.26 -24.96
CA ASP A 557 2.53 -7.00 -24.71
C ASP A 557 3.04 -7.60 -26.03
N GLY A 558 3.88 -6.82 -26.71
CA GLY A 558 4.64 -7.17 -27.90
C GLY A 558 5.91 -6.36 -27.96
#